data_AF-A0A7V9HD48-F1
#
_entry.id   AF-A0A7V9HD48-F1
#
_cell.length_a   1.000
_cell.length_b   1.000
_cell.length_c   1.000
_cell.angle_alpha   90.00
_cell.angle_beta   90.00
_cell.angle_gamma   90.00
#
_symmetry.space_group_name_H-M   'P 1'
#
loop_
_entity.id
_entity.type
_entity.pdbx_description
1 polymer ?
#
loop_
_entity_poly.entity_id
_entity_poly.type
_entity_poly.pdbx_seq_one_letter_code
_entity_poly.pdbx_strand_id
1 'polypeptide(L)' 'MAAFALEALPGIPEVRPGDDLAALLADAAARLPQGGLGDGDVLAVAHKVISKAEGRVRLLGDVQPGDR' A
#
# COMPACT_ATOMS: atom_id res chain seq x y z
N MET A 1 -6.69 -30.73 -4.85
CA MET A 1 -7.35 -29.48 -4.43
C MET A 1 -6.27 -28.43 -4.32
N ALA A 2 -6.43 -27.29 -5.01
CA ALA A 2 -5.54 -26.15 -4.79
C ALA A 2 -6.01 -25.41 -3.53
N ALA A 3 -5.09 -25.12 -2.61
CA ALA A 3 -5.33 -24.28 -1.45
C ALA A 3 -4.76 -22.89 -1.73
N PHE A 4 -5.45 -21.84 -1.28
CA PHE A 4 -4.94 -20.47 -1.28
C PHE A 4 -5.01 -19.90 0.13
N ALA A 5 -4.11 -18.97 0.44
CA ALA A 5 -4.06 -18.26 1.70
C ALA A 5 -4.14 -16.75 1.44
N LEU A 6 -4.61 -16.00 2.44
CA LEU A 6 -4.64 -14.54 2.42
C LEU A 6 -4.05 -14.04 3.74
N GLU A 7 -3.06 -13.17 3.65
CA GLU A 7 -2.34 -12.67 4.81
C GLU A 7 -2.18 -11.16 4.74
N ALA A 8 -2.38 -10.50 5.88
CA ALA A 8 -2.20 -9.06 6.00
C ALA A 8 -0.72 -8.75 6.29
N LEU A 9 -0.16 -7.79 5.56
CA LEU A 9 1.20 -7.31 5.81
C LEU A 9 1.29 -6.54 7.14
N PRO A 10 2.14 -6.98 8.10
CA PRO A 10 2.22 -6.35 9.42
C PRO A 10 3.17 -5.15 9.44
N GLY A 11 2.85 -4.17 10.31
CA GLY A 11 3.77 -3.08 10.65
C GLY A 11 4.04 -2.10 9.51
N ILE A 12 3.10 -1.92 8.59
CA ILE A 12 3.18 -0.84 7.59
C ILE A 12 2.93 0.51 8.31
N PRO A 13 3.86 1.48 8.22
CA PRO A 13 3.67 2.79 8.84
C PRO A 13 2.64 3.64 8.08
N GLU A 14 2.32 4.82 8.62
CA GLU A 14 1.54 5.80 7.87
C GLU A 14 2.33 6.27 6.64
N VAL A 15 1.77 6.04 5.45
CA VAL A 15 2.36 6.42 4.16
C VAL A 15 2.21 7.93 3.93
N ARG A 16 3.30 8.59 3.56
CA ARG A 16 3.42 10.03 3.31
C ARG A 16 3.84 10.32 1.86
N PRO A 17 3.60 11.54 1.37
CA PRO A 17 4.08 11.96 0.06
C PRO A 17 5.60 11.78 -0.08
N GLY A 18 6.03 11.11 -1.15
CA GLY A 18 7.43 10.84 -1.46
C GLY A 18 7.99 9.56 -0.83
N ASP A 19 7.22 8.85 -0.01
CA ASP A 19 7.65 7.56 0.52
C ASP A 19 7.88 6.54 -0.60
N ASP A 20 8.96 5.76 -0.49
CA ASP A 20 9.16 4.57 -1.31
C ASP A 20 8.21 3.47 -0.83
N LEU A 21 7.01 3.45 -1.43
CA LEU A 21 5.99 2.48 -1.08
C LEU A 21 6.42 1.04 -1.37
N ALA A 22 7.26 0.81 -2.39
CA ALA A 22 7.73 -0.54 -2.71
C ALA A 22 8.63 -1.08 -1.59
N ALA A 23 9.58 -0.26 -1.11
CA ALA A 23 10.43 -0.61 0.01
C ALA A 23 9.63 -0.86 1.30
N LEU A 24 8.64 -0.01 1.62
CA LEU A 24 7.78 -0.18 2.79
C LEU A 24 6.99 -1.50 2.75
N LEU A 25 6.47 -1.87 1.58
CA LEU A 25 5.73 -3.11 1.40
C LEU A 25 6.66 -4.34 1.45
N ALA A 26 7.86 -4.25 0.88
CA ALA A 26 8.87 -5.30 0.96
C ALA A 26 9.32 -5.57 2.41
N ASP A 27 9.58 -4.51 3.18
CA ASP A 27 9.93 -4.63 4.60
C ASP A 27 8.81 -5.27 5.43
N ALA A 28 7.55 -4.92 5.13
CA ALA A 28 6.40 -5.52 5.79
C ALA A 28 6.20 -6.99 5.41
N ALA A 29 6.41 -7.34 4.14
CA ALA A 29 6.38 -8.71 3.66
C ALA A 29 7.45 -9.59 4.30
N ALA A 30 8.66 -9.08 4.50
CA ALA A 30 9.75 -9.82 5.16
C ALA A 30 9.42 -10.23 6.61
N ARG A 31 8.41 -9.62 7.24
CA ARG A 31 7.93 -9.94 8.59
C ARG A 31 6.79 -10.97 8.61
N LEU A 32 6.37 -11.48 7.46
CA LEU A 32 5.35 -12.54 7.40
C LEU A 32 5.86 -13.85 8.04
N PRO A 33 4.99 -14.67 8.65
CA PRO A 33 5.38 -15.91 9.33
C PRO A 33 6.17 -16.91 8.46
N GLN A 34 5.90 -16.94 7.16
CA GLN A 34 6.51 -17.79 6.14
C GLN A 34 7.85 -17.24 5.61
N GLY A 35 8.30 -16.09 6.10
CA GLY A 35 9.61 -15.51 5.76
C GLY A 35 9.64 -14.63 4.51
N GLY A 36 8.50 -14.20 3.99
CA GLY A 36 8.43 -13.27 2.85
C GLY A 36 7.38 -13.65 1.80
N LEU A 37 7.41 -12.92 0.67
CA LEU A 37 6.70 -13.30 -0.56
C LEU A 37 7.53 -14.33 -1.34
N GLY A 38 6.85 -15.31 -1.91
CA GLY A 38 7.41 -16.27 -2.85
C GLY A 38 7.04 -15.98 -4.31
N ASP A 39 7.67 -16.73 -5.22
CA ASP A 39 7.35 -16.66 -6.65
C ASP A 39 5.89 -17.06 -6.92
N GLY A 40 5.17 -16.20 -7.63
CA GLY A 40 3.76 -16.41 -7.95
C GLY A 40 2.77 -15.82 -6.94
N ASP A 41 3.25 -15.27 -5.82
CA ASP A 41 2.41 -14.54 -4.88
C ASP A 41 1.85 -13.25 -5.50
N VAL A 42 0.67 -12.85 -5.03
CA VAL A 42 -0.01 -11.64 -5.46
C VAL A 42 -0.12 -10.67 -4.28
N LEU A 43 0.41 -9.47 -4.46
CA LEU A 43 0.29 -8.39 -3.50
C LEU A 43 -0.91 -7.48 -3.84
N ALA A 44 -1.95 -7.53 -3.02
CA ALA A 44 -3.11 -6.64 -3.14
C ALA A 44 -2.88 -5.34 -2.34
N VAL A 45 -2.84 -4.19 -3.03
CA VAL A 45 -2.60 -2.89 -2.41
C VAL A 45 -3.81 -1.97 -2.63
N ALA A 46 -4.33 -1.40 -1.55
CA ALA A 46 -5.41 -0.42 -1.65
C ALA A 46 -4.91 0.87 -2.32
N HIS A 47 -5.72 1.47 -3.20
CA HIS A 47 -5.31 2.67 -3.94
C HIS A 47 -4.90 3.85 -3.04
N LYS A 48 -5.37 3.89 -1.78
CA LYS A 48 -5.18 5.05 -0.90
C LYS A 48 -3.71 5.27 -0.58
N VAL A 49 -2.97 4.20 -0.32
CA VAL A 49 -1.53 4.30 0.00
C VAL A 49 -0.71 4.70 -1.24
N ILE A 50 -1.14 4.26 -2.42
CA ILE A 50 -0.58 4.69 -3.71
C ILE A 50 -0.75 6.20 -3.87
N SER A 51 -1.99 6.69 -3.75
CA SER A 51 -2.30 8.12 -3.85
C SER A 51 -1.57 8.97 -2.79
N LYS A 52 -1.34 8.46 -1.58
CA LYS A 52 -0.57 9.15 -0.54
C LYS A 52 0.90 9.27 -0.94
N ALA A 53 1.54 8.16 -1.33
CA ALA A 53 2.94 8.14 -1.75
C ALA A 53 3.20 9.07 -2.95
N GLU A 54 2.27 9.09 -3.91
CA GLU A 54 2.33 9.96 -5.10
C GLU A 54 1.95 11.43 -4.84
N GLY A 55 1.69 11.83 -3.59
CA GLY A 55 1.37 13.22 -3.26
C GLY A 55 0.00 13.70 -3.79
N ARG A 56 -0.97 12.79 -3.97
CA ARG A 56 -2.32 13.09 -4.46
C ARG A 56 -3.32 13.46 -3.37
N VAL A 57 -2.87 13.71 -2.14
CA VAL A 57 -3.71 14.24 -1.06
C VAL A 57 -3.94 15.73 -1.29
N ARG A 58 -5.18 16.19 -1.12
CA ARG A 58 -5.56 17.60 -1.21
C ARG A 58 -6.35 17.99 0.04
N LEU A 59 -6.13 19.21 0.52
CA LEU A 59 -7.03 19.80 1.49
C LEU A 59 -8.28 20.25 0.76
N LEU A 60 -9.45 19.98 1.34
CA LEU A 60 -10.70 20.40 0.74
C LEU A 60 -10.78 21.93 0.57
N GLY A 61 -10.12 22.69 1.44
CA GLY A 61 -10.02 24.16 1.33
C GLY A 61 -9.25 24.66 0.11
N ASP A 62 -8.40 23.83 -0.51
CA ASP A 62 -7.66 24.17 -1.73
C ASP A 62 -8.45 23.85 -3.01
N VAL A 63 -9.60 23.18 -2.87
CA VAL A 63 -10.44 22.78 -4.00
C VAL A 63 -11.38 23.92 -4.36
N GLN A 64 -11.30 24.41 -5.59
CA GLN A 64 -12.28 25.32 -6.17
C GLN A 64 -13.40 24.49 -6.84
N PRO A 65 -14.66 24.59 -6.38
CA PRO A 65 -15.79 23.92 -7.03
C PRO A 65 -15.94 24.38 -8.49
N GLY A 66 -16.24 23.43 -9.38
CA GLY A 66 -16.63 23.75 -10.76
C GLY A 66 -18.12 24.10 -10.86
N ASP A 67 -18.56 24.46 -12.06
CA ASP A 67 -19.96 24.84 -12.34
C ASP A 67 -20.96 23.68 -12.20
N ARG A 68 -20.50 22.44 -11.97
CA ARG A 68 -21.31 21.22 -11.82
C ARG A 68 -20.86 20.40 -10.63
#